data_AF-A0A2R3P771-F1
#
_entry.id   AF-A0A2R3P771-F1
#
_cell.length_a   1.000
_cell.length_b   1.000
_cell.length_c   1.000
_cell.angle_alpha   90.00
_cell.angle_beta   90.00
_cell.angle_gamma   90.00
#
_symmetry.space_group_name_H-M   'P 1'
#
loop_
_entity.id
_entity.type
_entity.pdbx_description
1 polymer ?
#
loop_
_entity_poly.entity_id
_entity_poly.type
_entity_poly.pdbx_seq_one_letter_code
_entity_poly.pdbx_strand_id
1 'polypeptide(L)'
;MKKRKKVKLTLEEKYKLFNSNKARIYFAIKKAYSKFDSIPLELEDFEFYAWEAYLDILDKYYDRNMRKSFESCLVDAVYWKAMNVCAKFVTNKYKIINQGMRTSSFMSDEYKEMINNISVEENSYNEIGWTQLFEQYFAKNTDKMPKQVFTLYIYGMSFVEIAKELNISSAKVRNTFYKVLPEIRQVVSNQVFLD
;
A
#
# COMPACT_ATOMS: atom_id res chain seq x y z
N MET A 1 -5.70 -31.67 -0.60
CA MET A 1 -5.73 -30.22 -0.23
C MET A 1 -7.11 -29.67 -0.51
N LYS A 2 -7.87 -29.29 0.53
CA LYS A 2 -9.24 -28.73 0.35
C LYS A 2 -9.13 -27.40 -0.40
N LYS A 3 -9.59 -27.36 -1.66
CA LYS A 3 -9.83 -26.11 -2.40
C LYS A 3 -10.76 -25.26 -1.51
N ARG A 4 -10.25 -24.16 -0.94
CA ARG A 4 -11.10 -23.20 -0.23
C ARG A 4 -12.16 -22.74 -1.23
N LYS A 5 -13.43 -22.95 -0.90
CA LYS A 5 -14.59 -22.59 -1.73
C LYS A 5 -14.39 -21.15 -2.22
N LYS A 6 -14.34 -20.97 -3.54
CA LYS A 6 -14.35 -19.66 -4.20
C LYS A 6 -15.66 -18.98 -3.78
N VAL A 7 -15.62 -18.13 -2.75
CA VAL A 7 -16.77 -17.30 -2.40
C VAL A 7 -16.92 -16.34 -3.57
N LYS A 8 -17.89 -16.61 -4.44
CA LYS A 8 -18.23 -15.71 -5.55
C LYS A 8 -18.78 -14.44 -4.92
N LEU A 9 -17.90 -13.49 -4.63
CA LEU A 9 -18.26 -12.15 -4.23
C LEU A 9 -19.12 -11.53 -5.32
N THR A 10 -20.25 -10.96 -4.93
CA THR A 10 -21.09 -10.15 -5.81
C THR A 10 -20.33 -8.90 -6.29
N LEU A 11 -20.80 -8.28 -7.38
CA LEU A 11 -20.14 -7.09 -7.93
C LEU A 11 -20.08 -5.96 -6.89
N GLU A 12 -21.14 -5.81 -6.09
CA GLU A 12 -21.24 -4.80 -5.03
C GLU A 12 -20.24 -5.04 -3.89
N GLU A 13 -20.05 -6.29 -3.48
CA GLU A 13 -19.05 -6.63 -2.45
C GLU A 13 -17.62 -6.40 -2.95
N LYS A 14 -17.35 -6.71 -4.22
CA LYS A 14 -16.06 -6.41 -4.85
C LYS A 14 -15.80 -4.91 -4.88
N TYR A 15 -16.82 -4.11 -5.18
CA TYR A 15 -16.71 -2.65 -5.23
C TYR A 15 -16.53 -2.03 -3.83
N LYS A 16 -17.23 -2.55 -2.81
CA LYS A 16 -17.00 -2.14 -1.40
C LYS A 16 -15.56 -2.40 -0.95
N LEU A 17 -15.04 -3.59 -1.26
CA LEU A 17 -13.64 -3.96 -0.96
C LEU A 17 -12.62 -3.15 -1.75
N PHE A 18 -12.95 -2.74 -2.98
CA PHE A 18 -12.10 -1.84 -3.75
C PHE A 18 -12.08 -0.43 -3.12
N ASN A 19 -13.25 0.10 -2.76
CA ASN A 19 -13.35 1.41 -2.10
C ASN A 19 -12.66 1.44 -0.73
N SER A 20 -12.69 0.36 0.05
CA SER A 20 -11.95 0.29 1.32
C SER A 20 -10.43 0.34 1.12
N ASN A 21 -9.94 -0.02 -0.07
CA ASN A 21 -8.52 0.00 -0.43
C ASN A 21 -8.11 1.21 -1.27
N LYS A 22 -9.00 2.18 -1.47
CA LYS A 22 -8.82 3.32 -2.39
C LYS A 22 -7.56 4.13 -2.10
N ALA A 23 -7.24 4.39 -0.83
CA ALA A 23 -6.02 5.09 -0.42
C ALA A 23 -4.73 4.36 -0.88
N ARG A 24 -4.70 3.03 -0.78
CA ARG A 24 -3.56 2.20 -1.19
C ARG A 24 -3.42 2.13 -2.71
N ILE A 25 -4.55 2.07 -3.41
CA ILE A 25 -4.62 2.10 -4.87
C ILE A 25 -4.08 3.44 -5.39
N TYR A 26 -4.52 4.56 -4.83
CA TYR A 26 -4.02 5.88 -5.20
C TYR A 26 -2.55 6.08 -4.88
N PHE A 27 -2.08 5.55 -3.76
CA PHE A 27 -0.65 5.52 -3.46
C PHE A 27 0.15 4.83 -4.58
N ALA A 28 -0.30 3.65 -5.02
CA ALA A 28 0.35 2.89 -6.09
C ALA A 28 0.33 3.64 -7.43
N ILE A 29 -0.80 4.26 -7.79
CA ILE A 29 -0.95 5.09 -9.00
C ILE A 29 0.00 6.28 -8.95
N LYS A 30 0.01 7.04 -7.84
CA LYS A 30 0.86 8.22 -7.67
C LYS A 30 2.34 7.84 -7.77
N LYS A 31 2.73 6.71 -7.19
CA LYS A 31 4.10 6.16 -7.28
C LYS A 31 4.50 5.78 -8.70
N ALA A 32 3.56 5.29 -9.51
CA ALA A 32 3.82 5.03 -10.92
C ALA A 32 3.90 6.34 -11.70
N TYR A 33 2.98 7.27 -11.47
CA TYR A 33 2.88 8.54 -12.16
C TYR A 33 4.11 9.43 -11.94
N SER A 34 4.67 9.46 -10.72
CA SER A 34 5.86 10.26 -10.38
C SER A 34 7.12 9.85 -11.14
N LYS A 35 7.14 8.67 -11.78
CA LYS A 35 8.28 8.18 -12.58
C LYS A 35 8.28 8.67 -14.02
N PHE A 36 7.26 9.41 -14.44
CA PHE A 36 7.11 9.83 -15.82
C PHE A 36 6.84 11.33 -15.92
N ASP A 37 7.58 11.97 -16.82
CA ASP A 37 7.34 13.36 -17.16
C ASP A 37 6.14 13.44 -18.12
N SER A 38 5.09 14.13 -17.68
CA SER A 38 4.04 14.64 -18.57
C SER A 38 3.19 13.63 -19.32
N ILE A 39 2.42 12.86 -18.56
CA ILE A 39 1.38 11.97 -19.08
C ILE A 39 0.03 12.71 -19.14
N PRO A 40 -0.66 12.73 -20.30
CA PRO A 40 -1.98 13.33 -20.48
C PRO A 40 -3.08 12.37 -20.03
N LEU A 41 -2.98 11.87 -18.80
CA LEU A 41 -3.97 10.99 -18.19
C LEU A 41 -4.43 11.60 -16.88
N GLU A 42 -5.73 11.54 -16.65
CA GLU A 42 -6.37 11.99 -15.43
C GLU A 42 -6.37 10.85 -14.39
N LEU A 43 -6.68 11.17 -13.13
CA LEU A 43 -6.67 10.19 -12.05
C LEU A 43 -7.74 9.10 -12.29
N GLU A 44 -8.85 9.51 -12.89
CA GLU A 44 -10.01 8.72 -13.27
C GLU A 44 -9.64 7.62 -14.28
N ASP A 45 -8.74 7.92 -15.22
CA ASP A 45 -8.20 6.93 -16.15
C ASP A 45 -7.47 5.81 -15.39
N PHE A 46 -6.69 6.19 -14.38
CA PHE A 46 -5.96 5.23 -13.56
C PHE A 46 -6.86 4.42 -12.62
N GLU A 47 -7.99 4.98 -12.17
CA GLU A 47 -8.98 4.22 -11.39
C GLU A 47 -9.55 3.05 -12.19
N PHE A 48 -9.84 3.26 -13.47
CA PHE A 48 -10.30 2.19 -14.37
C PHE A 48 -9.26 1.07 -14.46
N TYR A 49 -7.99 1.40 -14.71
CA TYR A 49 -6.93 0.40 -14.79
C TYR A 49 -6.62 -0.27 -13.44
N ALA A 50 -6.80 0.45 -12.33
CA ALA A 50 -6.67 -0.12 -11.00
C ALA A 50 -7.80 -1.10 -10.68
N TRP A 51 -9.02 -0.83 -11.13
CA TRP A 51 -10.13 -1.76 -11.03
C TRP A 51 -9.87 -3.06 -11.81
N GLU A 52 -9.34 -2.98 -13.03
CA GLU A 52 -8.90 -4.17 -13.78
C GLU A 52 -7.84 -4.96 -13.01
N ALA A 53 -6.80 -4.29 -12.50
CA ALA A 53 -5.72 -4.93 -11.76
C ALA A 53 -6.23 -5.60 -10.47
N TYR A 54 -7.21 -4.99 -9.81
CA TYR A 54 -7.88 -5.54 -8.64
C TYR A 54 -8.63 -6.84 -8.96
N LEU A 55 -9.44 -6.87 -10.02
CA LEU A 55 -10.16 -8.07 -10.44
C LEU A 55 -9.20 -9.23 -10.76
N ASP A 56 -8.13 -8.92 -11.50
CA ASP A 56 -7.09 -9.87 -11.88
C ASP A 56 -6.41 -10.51 -10.65
N ILE A 57 -6.10 -9.70 -9.64
CA ILE A 57 -5.50 -10.16 -8.40
C ILE A 57 -6.50 -10.91 -7.54
N LEU A 58 -7.74 -10.47 -7.48
CA LEU A 58 -8.79 -11.12 -6.71
C LEU A 58 -8.92 -12.59 -7.16
N ASP A 59 -8.91 -12.86 -8.47
CA ASP A 59 -8.92 -14.23 -8.97
C ASP A 59 -7.61 -14.98 -8.70
N LYS A 60 -6.46 -14.36 -8.96
CA LYS A 60 -5.13 -15.02 -8.85
C LYS A 60 -4.70 -15.29 -7.41
N TYR A 61 -5.10 -14.46 -6.45
CA TYR A 61 -4.65 -14.54 -5.07
C TYR A 61 -5.19 -15.78 -4.35
N TYR A 62 -6.49 -16.08 -4.54
CA TYR A 62 -7.12 -17.27 -3.97
C TYR A 62 -6.66 -18.56 -4.66
N ASP A 63 -6.31 -18.49 -5.94
CA ASP A 63 -5.85 -19.67 -6.70
C ASP A 63 -4.39 -20.04 -6.39
N ARG A 64 -3.51 -19.06 -6.14
CA ARG A 64 -2.05 -19.28 -6.02
C ARG A 64 -1.50 -19.37 -4.60
N ASN A 65 -2.32 -19.19 -3.55
CA ASN A 65 -1.86 -19.20 -2.15
C ASN A 65 -0.59 -18.33 -1.95
N MET A 66 -0.68 -17.07 -2.38
CA MET A 66 0.43 -16.12 -2.33
C MET A 66 0.96 -15.93 -0.90
N ARG A 67 2.28 -15.77 -0.76
CA ARG A 67 2.95 -15.53 0.54
C ARG A 67 2.79 -14.10 1.05
N LYS A 68 2.61 -13.13 0.14
CA LYS A 68 2.41 -11.71 0.45
C LYS A 68 0.96 -11.44 0.88
N SER A 69 0.73 -10.39 1.67
CA SER A 69 -0.63 -9.94 1.99
C SER A 69 -1.39 -9.53 0.72
N PHE A 70 -2.72 -9.64 0.75
CA PHE A 70 -3.56 -9.24 -0.38
C PHE A 70 -3.35 -7.76 -0.73
N GLU A 71 -3.24 -6.90 0.28
CA GLU A 71 -2.98 -5.47 0.11
C GLU A 71 -1.64 -5.19 -0.57
N SER A 72 -0.57 -5.89 -0.18
CA SER A 72 0.74 -5.76 -0.82
C SER A 72 0.72 -6.26 -2.27
N CYS A 73 0.06 -7.38 -2.53
CA CYS A 73 -0.17 -7.86 -3.89
C CYS A 73 -0.93 -6.82 -4.72
N LEU A 74 -2.01 -6.25 -4.16
CA LEU A 74 -2.85 -5.26 -4.80
C LEU A 74 -2.06 -4.02 -5.18
N VAL A 75 -1.27 -3.47 -4.25
CA VAL A 75 -0.39 -2.33 -4.51
C VAL A 75 0.60 -2.64 -5.61
N ASP A 76 1.24 -3.82 -5.59
CA ASP A 76 2.19 -4.22 -6.63
C ASP A 76 1.52 -4.30 -8.01
N ALA A 77 0.35 -4.94 -8.14
CA ALA A 77 -0.29 -5.04 -9.45
C ALA A 77 -0.84 -3.72 -9.96
N VAL A 78 -1.44 -2.90 -9.09
CA VAL A 78 -1.93 -1.57 -9.49
C VAL A 78 -0.74 -0.71 -9.92
N TYR A 79 0.36 -0.73 -9.18
CA TYR A 79 1.58 -0.02 -9.54
C TYR A 79 2.13 -0.47 -10.90
N TRP A 80 2.27 -1.77 -11.13
CA TRP A 80 2.79 -2.28 -12.40
C TRP A 80 1.84 -2.03 -13.58
N LYS A 81 0.52 -2.11 -13.36
CA LYS A 81 -0.48 -1.79 -14.38
C LYS A 81 -0.44 -0.30 -14.71
N ALA A 82 -0.40 0.58 -13.71
CA ALA A 82 -0.24 2.01 -13.90
C ALA A 82 1.07 2.35 -14.61
N MET A 83 2.20 1.74 -14.23
CA MET A 83 3.49 1.90 -14.92
C MET A 83 3.41 1.52 -16.40
N ASN A 84 2.73 0.42 -16.73
CA ASN A 84 2.55 -0.02 -18.12
C ASN A 84 1.70 0.96 -18.93
N VAL A 85 0.64 1.50 -18.33
CA VAL A 85 -0.21 2.53 -18.94
C VAL A 85 0.62 3.79 -19.16
N CYS A 86 1.26 4.31 -18.11
CA CYS A 86 2.16 5.45 -18.19
C CYS A 86 3.22 5.30 -19.30
N ALA A 87 3.91 4.15 -19.36
CA ALA A 87 4.93 3.88 -20.38
C ALA A 87 4.37 3.88 -21.82
N LYS A 88 3.14 3.37 -22.03
CA LYS A 88 2.46 3.46 -23.33
C LYS A 88 2.16 4.90 -23.74
N PHE A 89 1.84 5.77 -22.79
CA PHE A 89 1.52 7.17 -23.08
C PHE A 89 2.76 8.08 -23.15
N VAL A 90 3.87 7.72 -22.51
CA VAL A 90 5.16 8.42 -22.69
C VAL A 90 5.81 8.12 -24.04
N THR A 91 5.56 6.93 -24.58
CA THR A 91 5.94 6.58 -25.96
C THR A 91 4.96 7.12 -27.01
N ASN A 92 3.96 7.90 -26.58
CA ASN A 92 3.02 8.55 -27.48
C ASN A 92 3.71 9.67 -28.28
N LYS A 93 3.41 9.74 -29.57
CA LYS A 93 3.94 10.69 -30.57
C LYS A 93 3.78 12.18 -30.17
N TYR A 94 3.00 12.47 -29.14
CA TYR A 94 2.64 13.80 -28.65
C TYR A 94 3.39 14.24 -27.37
N LYS A 95 4.42 13.51 -26.90
CA LYS A 95 5.23 13.86 -25.70
C LYS A 95 5.65 15.34 -25.67
N ILE A 96 6.08 15.88 -26.81
CA ILE A 96 6.52 17.27 -26.95
C ILE A 96 5.35 18.26 -26.77
N ILE A 97 4.15 17.90 -27.25
CA ILE A 97 2.94 18.74 -27.12
C ILE A 97 2.50 18.79 -25.65
N ASN A 98 2.49 17.65 -24.96
CA ASN A 98 2.10 17.58 -23.55
C ASN A 98 3.06 18.39 -22.65
N GLN A 99 4.36 18.29 -22.93
CA GLN A 99 5.37 19.08 -22.21
C GLN A 99 5.23 20.57 -22.51
N GLY A 100 4.98 20.93 -23.78
CA GLY A 100 4.70 22.31 -24.18
C GLY A 100 3.48 22.90 -23.47
N MET A 101 2.39 22.14 -23.33
CA MET A 101 1.18 22.58 -22.64
C MET A 101 1.41 22.83 -21.15
N ARG A 102 2.21 21.97 -20.47
CA ARG A 102 2.55 22.16 -19.04
C ARG A 102 3.39 23.40 -18.76
N THR A 103 4.30 23.74 -19.68
CA THR A 103 5.10 24.97 -19.58
C THR A 103 4.39 26.21 -20.12
N SER A 104 3.22 26.05 -20.74
CA SER A 104 2.52 27.17 -21.37
C SER A 104 1.77 28.03 -20.35
N SER A 105 1.75 29.33 -20.61
CA SER A 105 1.01 30.34 -19.85
C SER A 105 -0.51 30.16 -19.89
N PHE A 106 -1.01 29.17 -20.65
CA PHE A 106 -2.43 28.88 -20.85
C PHE A 106 -3.03 27.92 -19.81
N MET A 107 -2.22 27.35 -18.90
CA MET A 107 -2.78 26.59 -17.77
C MET A 107 -3.39 27.53 -16.74
N SER A 108 -4.61 27.23 -16.28
CA SER A 108 -5.27 27.97 -15.22
C SER A 108 -4.45 27.95 -13.93
N ASP A 109 -4.46 29.06 -13.20
CA ASP A 109 -3.66 29.21 -11.98
C ASP A 109 -4.12 28.24 -10.87
N GLU A 110 -5.40 27.86 -10.85
CA GLU A 110 -5.95 26.82 -9.98
C GLU A 110 -5.27 25.46 -10.17
N TYR A 111 -4.97 25.09 -11.42
CA TYR A 111 -4.30 23.81 -11.71
C TYR A 111 -2.82 23.85 -11.31
N LYS A 112 -2.16 25.00 -11.45
CA LYS A 112 -0.78 25.21 -10.98
C LYS A 112 -0.69 25.10 -9.46
N GLU A 113 -1.63 25.71 -8.74
CA GLU A 113 -1.71 25.62 -7.28
C GLU A 113 -1.98 24.19 -6.81
N MET A 114 -2.87 23.44 -7.49
CA MET A 114 -3.17 22.06 -7.13
C MET A 114 -1.94 21.14 -7.24
N ILE A 115 -1.11 21.32 -8.27
CA ILE A 115 0.13 20.53 -8.43
C ILE A 115 1.15 20.88 -7.36
N ASN A 116 1.33 22.18 -7.07
CA ASN A 116 2.35 22.66 -6.14
C ASN A 116 1.99 22.39 -4.66
N ASN A 117 0.69 22.27 -4.33
CA ASN A 117 0.21 22.00 -2.97
C ASN A 117 0.20 20.52 -2.57
N ILE A 118 0.64 19.61 -3.46
CA ILE A 118 0.82 18.21 -3.09
C ILE A 118 2.11 18.09 -2.27
N SER A 119 2.01 18.29 -0.95
CA SER A 119 3.09 17.91 -0.04
C SER A 119 3.25 16.39 -0.08
N VAL A 120 4.39 15.93 -0.58
CA VAL A 120 4.82 14.54 -0.41
C VAL A 120 5.56 14.53 0.91
N GLU A 121 4.92 14.06 1.98
CA GLU A 121 5.66 13.74 3.19
C GLU A 121 6.65 12.63 2.85
N GLU A 122 7.94 13.00 2.76
CA GLU A 122 9.06 12.10 2.43
C GLU A 122 9.12 10.86 3.34
N ASN A 123 8.46 10.91 4.51
CA ASN A 123 8.40 9.84 5.50
C ASN A 123 7.61 8.59 5.08
N SER A 124 6.72 8.69 4.08
CA SER A 124 5.89 7.55 3.64
C SER A 124 6.74 6.38 3.09
N TYR A 125 7.91 6.67 2.51
CA TYR A 125 8.81 5.64 1.98
C TYR A 125 9.49 4.83 3.10
N ASN A 126 9.85 5.51 4.18
CA ASN A 126 10.47 4.90 5.35
C ASN A 126 9.47 3.97 6.06
N GLU A 127 8.20 4.40 6.20
CA GLU A 127 7.15 3.59 6.83
C GLU A 127 6.89 2.26 6.12
N ILE A 128 6.99 2.23 4.79
CA ILE A 128 6.83 0.99 3.99
C ILE A 128 7.99 0.03 4.23
N GLY A 129 9.22 0.52 4.33
CA GLY A 129 10.40 -0.28 4.67
C GLY A 129 10.28 -0.93 6.06
N TRP A 130 9.86 -0.15 7.07
CA TRP A 130 9.66 -0.65 8.43
C TRP A 130 8.53 -1.69 8.53
N THR A 131 7.43 -1.48 7.82
CA THR A 131 6.30 -2.41 7.80
C THR A 131 6.74 -3.78 7.24
N GLN A 132 7.50 -3.77 6.14
CA GLN A 132 8.00 -5.00 5.52
C GLN A 132 9.00 -5.74 6.43
N LEU A 133 9.86 -4.99 7.14
CA LEU A 133 10.81 -5.55 8.10
C LEU A 133 10.10 -6.27 9.26
N PHE A 134 9.10 -5.62 9.87
CA PHE A 134 8.35 -6.22 10.96
C PHE A 134 7.51 -7.41 10.50
N GLU A 135 6.93 -7.38 9.30
CA GLU A 135 6.23 -8.52 8.74
C GLU A 135 7.14 -9.74 8.56
N GLN A 136 8.38 -9.56 8.11
CA GLN A 136 9.35 -10.65 7.98
C GLN A 136 9.78 -11.23 9.33
N TYR A 137 9.97 -10.37 10.33
CA TYR A 137 10.27 -10.80 11.70
C TYR A 137 9.12 -11.65 12.27
N PHE A 138 7.88 -11.16 12.20
CA PHE A 138 6.73 -11.88 12.74
C PHE A 138 6.31 -13.10 11.91
N ALA A 139 6.68 -13.18 10.63
CA ALA A 139 6.43 -14.37 9.81
C ALA A 139 7.16 -15.63 10.33
N LYS A 140 8.24 -15.46 11.11
CA LYS A 140 9.01 -16.56 11.72
C LYS A 140 8.42 -17.03 13.06
N ASN A 141 7.50 -16.27 13.64
CA ASN A 141 6.89 -16.59 14.93
C ASN A 141 5.59 -17.40 14.73
N THR A 142 5.50 -18.55 15.41
CA THR A 142 4.29 -19.39 15.41
C THR A 142 3.15 -18.77 16.22
N ASP A 143 3.48 -17.96 17.22
CA ASP A 143 2.51 -17.21 18.02
C ASP A 143 2.14 -15.89 17.31
N LYS A 144 0.84 -15.70 17.06
CA LYS A 144 0.29 -14.51 16.39
C LYS A 144 0.07 -13.35 17.35
N MET A 145 0.02 -13.63 18.66
CA MET A 145 -0.33 -12.64 19.66
C MET A 145 0.66 -11.47 19.75
N PRO A 146 1.99 -11.70 19.68
CA PRO A 146 2.94 -10.62 19.74
C PRO A 146 2.89 -9.67 18.52
N LYS A 147 2.55 -10.20 17.32
CA LYS A 147 2.31 -9.36 16.13
C LYS A 147 1.13 -8.42 16.36
N GLN A 148 0.01 -8.95 16.85
CA GLN A 148 -1.21 -8.16 17.07
C GLN A 148 -1.00 -7.06 18.11
N VAL A 149 -0.37 -7.40 19.25
CA VAL A 149 -0.04 -6.41 20.29
C VAL A 149 0.87 -5.30 19.76
N PHE A 150 1.90 -5.65 18.99
CA PHE A 150 2.84 -4.67 18.44
C PHE A 150 2.18 -3.77 17.39
N THR A 151 1.39 -4.34 16.47
CA THR A 151 0.68 -3.59 15.43
C THR A 151 -0.34 -2.60 16.01
N LEU A 152 -1.14 -3.02 17.00
CA LEU A 152 -2.13 -2.13 17.62
C LEU A 152 -1.45 -0.99 18.39
N TYR A 153 -0.29 -1.25 19.00
CA TYR A 153 0.51 -0.21 19.65
C TYR A 153 1.07 0.81 18.64
N ILE A 154 1.56 0.37 17.47
CA ILE A 154 2.02 1.28 16.40
C ILE A 154 0.88 2.16 15.89
N TYR A 155 -0.35 1.63 15.81
CA TYR A 155 -1.53 2.42 15.45
C TYR A 155 -2.01 3.38 16.56
N GLY A 156 -1.26 3.51 17.65
CA GLY A 156 -1.51 4.50 18.70
C GLY A 156 -2.43 4.04 19.83
N MET A 157 -2.82 2.75 19.88
CA MET A 157 -3.64 2.24 20.98
C MET A 157 -2.82 2.09 22.26
N SER A 158 -3.41 2.51 23.38
CA SER A 158 -2.86 2.26 24.71
C SER A 158 -2.93 0.77 25.09
N PHE A 159 -2.07 0.32 26.01
CA PHE A 159 -2.11 -1.07 26.47
C PHE A 159 -3.44 -1.49 27.10
N VAL A 160 -4.22 -0.53 27.61
CA VAL A 160 -5.56 -0.79 28.18
C VAL A 160 -6.57 -1.03 27.06
N GLU A 161 -6.49 -0.30 25.96
CA GLU A 161 -7.35 -0.49 24.79
C GLU A 161 -7.02 -1.78 24.07
N ILE A 162 -5.72 -2.09 23.91
CA ILE A 162 -5.26 -3.37 23.32
C ILE A 162 -5.71 -4.56 24.16
N ALA A 163 -5.67 -4.45 25.49
CA ALA A 163 -6.15 -5.50 26.40
C ALA A 163 -7.63 -5.79 26.20
N LYS A 164 -8.45 -4.73 26.05
CA LYS A 164 -9.88 -4.85 25.76
C LYS A 164 -10.12 -5.47 24.38
N GLU A 165 -9.42 -4.99 23.36
CA GLU A 165 -9.56 -5.44 21.96
C GLU A 165 -9.21 -6.93 21.80
N LEU A 166 -8.14 -7.38 22.47
CA LEU A 166 -7.64 -8.75 22.38
C LEU A 166 -8.20 -9.68 23.46
N ASN A 167 -9.10 -9.18 24.31
CA ASN A 167 -9.69 -9.90 25.45
C ASN A 167 -8.62 -10.59 26.33
N ILE A 168 -7.57 -9.86 26.70
CA ILE A 168 -6.47 -10.32 27.56
C ILE A 168 -6.17 -9.29 28.65
N SER A 169 -5.43 -9.68 29.69
CA SER A 169 -5.04 -8.74 30.75
C SER A 169 -4.01 -7.71 30.25
N SER A 170 -4.10 -6.48 30.74
CA SER A 170 -3.12 -5.42 30.43
C SER A 170 -1.68 -5.83 30.80
N ALA A 171 -1.52 -6.64 31.84
CA ALA A 171 -0.23 -7.22 32.21
C ALA A 171 0.31 -8.16 31.12
N LYS A 172 -0.57 -8.99 30.52
CA LYS A 172 -0.20 -9.89 29.42
C LYS A 172 0.15 -9.11 28.16
N VAL A 173 -0.57 -8.03 27.83
CA VAL A 173 -0.22 -7.11 26.73
C VAL A 173 1.17 -6.53 26.94
N ARG A 174 1.41 -5.96 28.13
CA ARG A 174 2.68 -5.30 28.47
C ARG A 174 3.86 -6.29 28.43
N ASN A 175 3.70 -7.48 29.00
CA ASN A 175 4.72 -8.53 28.94
C ASN A 175 4.99 -9.02 27.51
N THR A 176 3.93 -9.16 26.69
CA THR A 176 4.07 -9.56 25.29
C THR A 176 4.81 -8.50 24.48
N PHE A 177 4.49 -7.22 24.70
CA PHE A 177 5.16 -6.10 24.03
C PHE A 177 6.65 -6.02 24.42
N TYR A 178 6.97 -6.00 25.72
CA TYR A 178 8.36 -5.90 26.17
C TYR A 178 9.20 -7.14 25.91
N LYS A 179 8.59 -8.30 25.69
CA LYS A 179 9.31 -9.49 25.24
C LYS A 179 9.81 -9.31 23.80
N VAL A 180 9.00 -8.70 22.95
CA VAL A 180 9.30 -8.54 21.51
C VAL A 180 10.11 -7.27 21.20
N LEU A 181 10.00 -6.24 22.04
CA LEU A 181 10.68 -4.96 21.82
C LEU A 181 12.21 -5.08 21.68
N PRO A 182 12.95 -5.86 22.51
CA PRO A 182 14.39 -6.04 22.36
C PRO A 182 14.76 -6.73 21.05
N GLU A 183 13.99 -7.74 20.66
CA GLU A 183 14.21 -8.50 19.42
C GLU A 183 13.99 -7.61 18.19
N ILE A 184 12.91 -6.80 18.21
CA ILE A 184 12.65 -5.81 17.16
C ILE A 184 13.74 -4.74 17.11
N ARG A 185 14.23 -4.27 18.27
CA ARG A 185 15.33 -3.31 18.34
C ARG A 185 16.58 -3.85 17.66
N GLN A 186 16.89 -5.14 17.87
CA GLN A 186 18.02 -5.80 17.23
C GLN A 186 17.83 -5.94 15.71
N VAL A 187 16.61 -6.27 15.26
CA VAL A 187 16.25 -6.34 13.83
C VAL A 187 16.41 -4.98 13.15
N VAL A 188 15.94 -3.90 13.80
CA VAL A 188 16.10 -2.52 13.32
C VAL A 188 17.58 -2.13 13.28
N SER A 189 18.34 -2.38 14.35
CA SER A 189 19.77 -2.07 14.38
C SER A 189 20.55 -2.79 13.29
N ASN A 190 20.29 -4.08 13.06
CA ASN A 190 20.97 -4.85 12.01
C ASN A 190 20.70 -4.33 10.60
N GLN A 191 19.53 -3.73 10.36
CA GLN A 191 19.21 -3.14 9.06
C GLN A 191 19.91 -1.78 8.85
N VAL A 192 20.06 -0.99 9.91
CA VAL A 192 20.79 0.30 9.88
C VAL A 192 22.29 0.14 9.61
N PHE A 193 22.88 -1.04 9.84
CA PHE A 193 24.28 -1.33 9.54
C PHE A 193 24.51 -1.96 8.15
N LEU A 194 23.44 -2.23 7.38
CA LEU A 194 23.50 -2.81 6.04
C LEU A 194 23.20 -1.79 4.92
N ASP A 195 22.68 -0.62 5.28
CA ASP A 195 22.57 0.57 4.42
C ASP A 195 23.79 1.49 4.64
#